data_AF-A0A4Q3X351-F1
#
_entry.id   AF-A0A4Q3X351-F1
#
_cell.length_a   1.000
_cell.length_b   1.000
_cell.length_c   1.000
_cell.angle_alpha   90.00
_cell.angle_beta   90.00
_cell.angle_gamma   90.00
#
_symmetry.space_group_name_H-M   'P 1'
#
loop_
_entity.id
_entity.type
_entity.pdbx_description
1 polymer ?
#
loop_
_entity_poly.entity_id
_entity_poly.type
_entity_poly.pdbx_seq_one_letter_code
_entity_poly.pdbx_strand_id
1 'polypeptide(L)'
;MNPWHDIDPHQKSEDTLDCVIEIPRGGRLKYELDKATGLLRLDRVLWSAVFYPANYGFIPQTYCDDKDPLDILVLGQEPVQPLCILTARPIGVMQMIDQDEEDDKIIAIHEHDPAYNHLRDISELPEHTLNELQRFFEDYKILELKKVRIERFRGRADALDVIQKSYALYDETFHRGGERRVPIVMEEEPVGRIPSKQARIAAAKRAAAHLTDQDSNPQL
;
A
#
# COMPACT_ATOMS: atom_id res chain seq x y z
N MET A 1 15.14 1.62 -14.86
CA MET A 1 15.02 0.83 -13.63
C MET A 1 14.31 1.70 -12.62
N ASN A 2 13.14 1.27 -12.15
CA ASN A 2 12.34 1.92 -11.13
C ASN A 2 12.58 1.20 -9.79
N PRO A 3 13.04 1.89 -8.73
CA PRO A 3 13.40 1.25 -7.47
C PRO A 3 12.21 0.58 -6.75
N TRP A 4 10.98 0.98 -7.04
CA TRP A 4 9.80 0.32 -6.47
C TRP A 4 9.46 -0.99 -7.17
N HIS A 5 9.58 -1.03 -8.50
CA HIS A 5 9.09 -2.15 -9.30
C HIS A 5 10.15 -3.17 -9.73
N ASP A 6 11.40 -2.73 -9.86
CA ASP A 6 12.47 -3.54 -10.46
C ASP A 6 13.44 -4.15 -9.43
N ILE A 7 13.34 -3.75 -8.16
CA ILE A 7 14.14 -4.32 -7.06
C ILE A 7 13.36 -5.46 -6.44
N ASP A 8 13.97 -6.65 -6.37
CA ASP A 8 13.46 -7.78 -5.60
C ASP A 8 13.73 -7.53 -4.11
N PRO A 9 12.69 -7.37 -3.26
CA PRO A 9 12.89 -7.10 -1.85
C PRO A 9 13.30 -8.36 -1.07
N HIS A 10 13.13 -9.57 -1.63
CA HIS A 10 13.32 -10.81 -0.89
C HIS A 10 14.80 -11.18 -0.78
N GLN A 11 15.23 -11.49 0.45
CA GLN A 11 16.56 -12.02 0.72
C GLN A 11 16.54 -13.54 0.86
N LYS A 12 17.72 -14.16 0.82
CA LYS A 12 17.87 -15.61 1.08
C LYS A 12 17.38 -16.02 2.46
N SER A 13 17.46 -15.10 3.42
CA SER A 13 16.94 -15.28 4.76
C SER A 13 15.54 -14.68 4.84
N GLU A 14 14.56 -15.49 5.23
CA GLU A 14 13.17 -15.04 5.42
C GLU A 14 13.04 -13.99 6.55
N ASP A 15 14.09 -13.82 7.35
CA ASP A 15 14.13 -12.84 8.44
C ASP A 15 14.41 -11.40 8.01
N THR A 16 14.84 -11.20 6.77
CA THR A 16 15.39 -9.94 6.27
C THR A 16 14.83 -9.61 4.91
N LEU A 17 14.78 -8.32 4.59
CA LEU A 17 14.35 -7.81 3.29
C LEU A 17 15.25 -6.66 2.85
N ASP A 18 15.24 -6.36 1.56
CA ASP A 18 15.82 -5.12 1.05
C ASP A 18 14.77 -4.01 1.07
N CYS A 19 15.20 -2.81 1.44
CA CYS A 19 14.43 -1.58 1.39
C CYS A 19 15.23 -0.48 0.69
N VAL A 20 14.54 0.58 0.26
CA VAL A 20 15.17 1.74 -0.41
C VAL A 20 14.99 2.96 0.48
N ILE A 21 16.08 3.62 0.82
CA ILE A 21 16.07 4.79 1.70
C ILE A 21 15.72 6.06 0.90
N GLU A 22 14.78 6.83 1.40
CA GLU A 22 14.39 8.13 0.84
C GLU A 22 14.97 9.29 1.66
N ILE A 23 14.93 9.16 3.00
CA ILE A 23 15.31 10.22 3.94
C ILE A 23 16.37 9.66 4.90
N PRO A 24 17.60 10.20 4.88
CA PRO A 24 18.62 9.81 5.84
C PRO A 24 18.22 10.18 7.26
N ARG A 25 18.68 9.41 8.25
CA ARG A 25 18.57 9.78 9.67
C ARG A 25 19.09 11.21 9.89
N GLY A 26 18.35 12.01 10.66
CA GLY A 26 18.65 13.42 10.87
C GLY A 26 18.23 14.34 9.72
N GLY A 27 17.60 13.82 8.67
CA GLY A 27 17.09 14.60 7.56
C GLY A 27 15.87 15.46 7.94
N ARG A 28 15.80 16.67 7.39
CA ARG A 28 14.63 17.58 7.47
C ARG A 28 13.89 17.74 6.14
N LEU A 29 14.49 17.26 5.06
CA LEU A 29 13.90 17.26 3.74
C LEU A 29 13.09 15.98 3.61
N LYS A 30 11.77 16.12 3.45
CA LYS A 30 10.91 14.98 3.14
C LYS A 30 11.02 14.73 1.64
N TYR A 31 11.94 13.86 1.28
CA TYR A 31 11.95 13.23 -0.03
C TYR A 31 10.88 12.15 -0.08
N GLU A 32 10.40 11.88 -1.28
CA GLU A 32 9.53 10.76 -1.60
C GLU A 32 9.85 10.25 -2.98
N LEU A 33 9.57 8.98 -3.22
CA LEU A 33 9.64 8.38 -4.53
C LEU A 33 8.58 8.98 -5.44
N ASP A 34 9.02 9.58 -6.53
CA ASP A 34 8.16 9.85 -7.66
C ASP A 34 7.87 8.53 -8.40
N LYS A 35 6.76 7.89 -8.04
CA LYS A 35 6.35 6.55 -8.52
C LYS A 35 6.46 6.38 -10.04
N ALA A 36 6.17 7.44 -10.81
CA ALA A 36 6.20 7.41 -12.27
C ALA A 36 7.64 7.38 -12.83
N THR A 37 8.55 8.20 -12.30
CA THR A 37 9.92 8.31 -12.83
C THR A 37 10.93 7.40 -12.12
N GLY A 38 10.62 6.96 -10.90
CA GLY A 38 11.56 6.23 -10.04
C GLY A 38 12.63 7.12 -9.41
N LEU A 39 12.54 8.44 -9.53
CA LEU A 39 13.45 9.41 -8.93
C LEU A 39 12.90 9.93 -7.61
N LEU A 40 13.75 10.59 -6.81
CA LEU A 40 13.28 11.31 -5.62
C LEU A 40 12.73 12.68 -5.99
N ARG A 41 11.56 12.97 -5.46
CA ARG A 41 10.95 14.30 -5.42
C ARG A 41 11.10 14.86 -4.02
N LEU A 42 11.53 16.11 -3.91
CA LEU A 42 11.40 16.83 -2.65
C LEU A 42 9.93 17.25 -2.52
N ASP A 43 9.17 16.53 -1.70
CA ASP A 43 7.79 16.87 -1.36
C ASP A 43 7.77 18.20 -0.60
N ARG A 44 8.51 18.26 0.50
CA ARG A 44 8.61 19.47 1.33
C ARG A 44 9.80 19.48 2.26
N VAL A 45 10.11 20.67 2.78
CA VAL A 45 10.88 20.84 4.02
C VAL A 45 9.91 20.66 5.19
N LEU A 46 10.27 19.91 6.24
CA LEU A 46 9.42 19.83 7.44
C LEU A 46 9.21 21.22 8.04
N TRP A 47 7.93 21.54 8.31
CA TRP A 47 7.53 22.87 8.79
C TRP A 47 8.03 23.12 10.22
N SER A 48 8.08 22.06 11.02
CA SER A 48 8.63 22.06 12.38
C SER A 48 10.16 21.89 12.38
N ALA A 49 10.80 22.32 13.47
CA ALA A 49 12.23 22.11 13.73
C ALA A 49 12.51 20.68 14.24
N VAL A 50 12.06 19.68 13.48
CA VAL A 50 12.24 18.25 13.77
C VAL A 50 13.04 17.58 12.65
N PHE A 51 13.60 16.41 12.95
CA PHE A 51 14.43 15.63 12.05
C PHE A 51 14.03 14.16 12.13
N TYR A 52 14.10 13.43 11.01
CA TYR A 52 13.76 12.00 11.00
C TYR A 52 14.67 11.22 11.96
N PRO A 53 14.12 10.45 12.91
CA PRO A 53 14.90 9.79 13.98
C PRO A 53 15.66 8.55 13.49
N ALA A 54 15.27 7.99 12.34
CA ALA A 54 15.86 6.82 11.71
C ALA A 54 16.03 7.06 10.20
N ASN A 55 16.75 6.17 9.52
CA ASN A 55 16.70 6.14 8.06
C ASN A 55 15.29 5.72 7.64
N TYR A 56 14.68 6.47 6.74
CA TYR A 56 13.28 6.28 6.34
C TYR A 56 13.21 6.01 4.84
N GLY A 57 12.33 5.10 4.45
CA GLY A 57 12.00 4.89 3.04
C GLY A 57 10.91 3.84 2.92
N PHE A 58 11.02 3.01 1.88
CA PHE A 58 9.96 2.06 1.54
C PHE A 58 10.50 0.67 1.21
N ILE A 59 9.61 -0.32 1.25
CA ILE A 59 9.90 -1.70 0.85
C ILE A 59 9.50 -1.87 -0.64
N PRO A 60 10.43 -2.18 -1.55
CA PRO A 60 10.11 -2.46 -2.95
C PRO A 60 9.03 -3.54 -3.11
N GLN A 61 8.27 -3.47 -4.21
CA GLN A 61 7.21 -4.42 -4.54
C GLN A 61 6.16 -4.64 -3.43
N THR A 62 5.91 -3.63 -2.60
CA THR A 62 4.77 -3.59 -1.67
C THR A 62 3.75 -2.54 -2.12
N TYR A 63 2.51 -2.70 -1.68
CA TYR A 63 1.44 -1.73 -1.91
C TYR A 63 0.48 -1.69 -0.73
N CYS A 64 0.02 -0.49 -0.38
CA CYS A 64 -0.89 -0.21 0.73
C CYS A 64 -2.15 0.52 0.25
N ASP A 65 -3.15 0.66 1.14
CA ASP A 65 -4.45 1.27 0.82
C ASP A 65 -4.35 2.77 0.46
N ASP A 66 -3.33 3.45 0.96
CA ASP A 66 -2.95 4.83 0.63
C ASP A 66 -2.36 4.98 -0.79
N LYS A 67 -2.16 3.86 -1.49
CA LYS A 67 -1.61 3.75 -2.84
C LYS A 67 -0.11 4.05 -2.92
N ASP A 68 0.60 3.85 -1.82
CA ASP A 68 2.05 3.91 -1.72
C ASP A 68 2.68 2.56 -1.36
N PRO A 69 3.99 2.38 -1.58
CA PRO A 69 4.71 1.26 -1.00
C PRO A 69 4.72 1.35 0.52
N LEU A 70 4.83 0.20 1.19
CA LEU A 70 4.89 0.11 2.64
C LEU A 70 6.13 0.82 3.19
N ASP A 71 5.90 1.76 4.09
CA ASP A 71 6.93 2.54 4.76
C ASP A 71 7.75 1.72 5.75
N ILE A 72 9.04 2.07 5.87
CA ILE A 72 9.99 1.45 6.79
C ILE A 72 10.94 2.47 7.41
N LEU A 73 11.10 2.38 8.73
CA LEU A 73 12.12 3.06 9.53
C LEU A 73 13.22 2.06 9.90
N VAL A 74 14.44 2.31 9.45
CA VAL A 74 15.60 1.47 9.71
C VAL A 74 16.54 2.13 10.71
N LEU A 75 16.61 1.53 11.90
CA LEU A 75 17.52 1.93 12.98
C LEU A 75 18.94 1.42 12.71
N GLY A 76 19.92 2.29 12.98
CA GLY A 76 21.34 2.06 12.78
C GLY A 76 22.17 3.25 13.28
N GLN A 77 23.49 3.10 13.29
CA GLN A 77 24.43 4.12 13.73
C GLN A 77 24.48 5.30 12.76
N GLU A 78 24.58 5.02 11.47
CA GLU A 78 24.91 6.02 10.44
C GLU A 78 23.72 6.38 9.54
N PRO A 79 23.64 7.63 9.06
CA PRO A 79 22.70 8.02 8.01
C PRO A 79 23.05 7.36 6.69
N VAL A 80 22.05 6.84 5.99
CA VAL A 80 22.17 6.19 4.68
C VAL A 80 21.76 7.16 3.59
N GLN A 81 22.48 7.18 2.47
CA GLN A 81 22.19 8.09 1.35
C GLN A 81 20.83 7.76 0.70
N PRO A 82 20.12 8.77 0.17
CA PRO A 82 18.88 8.53 -0.56
C PRO A 82 19.09 7.65 -1.81
N LEU A 83 18.09 6.84 -2.16
CA LEU A 83 18.09 5.79 -3.18
C LEU A 83 19.08 4.62 -2.96
N CYS A 84 19.73 4.54 -1.80
CA CYS A 84 20.49 3.35 -1.44
C CYS A 84 19.56 2.19 -1.06
N ILE A 85 19.92 1.00 -1.53
CA ILE A 85 19.33 -0.26 -1.08
C ILE A 85 20.00 -0.67 0.24
N LEU A 86 19.18 -1.07 1.20
CA LEU A 86 19.60 -1.45 2.54
C LEU A 86 18.93 -2.76 2.94
N THR A 87 19.73 -3.76 3.33
CA THR A 87 19.20 -4.98 3.93
C THR A 87 18.81 -4.72 5.38
N ALA A 88 17.52 -4.92 5.67
CA ALA A 88 16.89 -4.61 6.93
C ALA A 88 16.20 -5.85 7.53
N ARG A 89 16.21 -5.94 8.86
CA ARG A 89 15.49 -6.94 9.63
C ARG A 89 14.28 -6.27 10.28
N PRO A 90 13.04 -6.57 9.84
CA PRO A 90 11.84 -6.08 10.53
C PRO A 90 11.81 -6.58 11.97
N ILE A 91 11.54 -5.72 12.94
CA ILE A 91 11.46 -6.08 14.38
C ILE A 91 10.14 -5.66 15.02
N GLY A 92 9.35 -4.83 14.36
CA GLY A 92 8.03 -4.41 14.81
C GLY A 92 7.34 -3.51 13.80
N VAL A 93 6.14 -3.05 14.15
CA VAL A 93 5.37 -2.10 13.35
C VAL A 93 4.76 -1.03 14.26
N MET A 94 4.79 0.21 13.78
CA MET A 94 4.13 1.35 14.41
C MET A 94 2.82 1.60 13.69
N GLN A 95 1.70 1.37 14.37
CA GLN A 95 0.38 1.62 13.81
C GLN A 95 0.01 3.09 13.98
N MET A 96 -0.22 3.76 12.87
CA MET A 96 -0.41 5.20 12.79
C MET A 96 -1.67 5.53 12.00
N ILE A 97 -2.38 6.57 12.44
CA ILE A 97 -3.49 7.19 11.72
C ILE A 97 -3.05 8.59 11.30
N ASP A 98 -3.03 8.87 10.00
CA ASP A 98 -2.82 10.19 9.42
C ASP A 98 -4.10 10.66 8.75
N GLN A 99 -4.72 11.73 9.26
CA GLN A 99 -5.95 12.29 8.70
C GLN A 99 -7.07 11.25 8.47
N ASP A 100 -7.23 10.34 9.43
CA ASP A 100 -8.23 9.25 9.42
C ASP A 100 -7.93 8.09 8.44
N GLU A 101 -6.76 8.06 7.81
CA GLU A 101 -6.26 6.94 7.01
C GLU A 101 -5.20 6.13 7.79
N GLU A 102 -5.21 4.81 7.64
CA GLU A 102 -4.21 3.91 8.24
C GLU A 102 -2.89 4.04 7.47
N ASP A 103 -1.79 4.25 8.19
CA ASP A 103 -0.45 4.53 7.64
C ASP A 103 0.61 3.77 8.46
N ASP A 104 0.50 2.43 8.45
CA ASP A 104 1.39 1.54 9.21
C ASP A 104 2.85 1.66 8.74
N LYS A 105 3.78 1.74 9.69
CA LYS A 105 5.22 1.88 9.40
C LYS A 105 6.03 0.76 10.03
N ILE A 106 6.79 0.04 9.21
CA ILE A 106 7.66 -1.03 9.69
C ILE A 106 8.84 -0.43 10.46
N ILE A 107 9.14 -0.98 11.63
CA ILE A 107 10.35 -0.68 12.39
C ILE A 107 11.34 -1.82 12.16
N ALA A 108 12.52 -1.49 11.68
CA ALA A 108 13.53 -2.45 11.30
C ALA A 108 14.93 -2.05 11.77
N ILE A 109 15.83 -3.01 11.71
CA ILE A 109 17.24 -2.87 12.06
C ILE A 109 18.08 -3.01 10.80
N HIS A 110 19.13 -2.20 10.66
CA HIS A 110 20.13 -2.43 9.65
C HIS A 110 20.88 -3.75 9.94
N GLU A 111 20.71 -4.76 9.06
CA GLU A 111 21.24 -6.12 9.28
C GLU A 111 22.77 -6.18 9.37
N HIS A 112 23.48 -5.26 8.70
CA HIS A 112 24.94 -5.23 8.67
C HIS A 112 25.56 -4.21 9.63
N ASP A 113 24.74 -3.57 10.47
CA ASP A 113 25.23 -2.69 11.53
C ASP A 113 25.55 -3.52 12.80
N PRO A 114 26.83 -3.68 13.19
CA PRO A 114 27.21 -4.52 14.32
C PRO A 114 26.68 -4.01 15.67
N ALA A 115 26.31 -2.73 15.79
CA ALA A 115 25.74 -2.19 17.02
C ALA A 115 24.25 -2.51 17.17
N TYR A 116 23.55 -2.89 16.10
CA TYR A 116 22.10 -3.14 16.14
C TYR A 116 21.72 -4.55 15.70
N ASN A 117 22.50 -5.21 14.86
CA ASN A 117 22.13 -6.47 14.19
C ASN A 117 21.91 -7.70 15.10
N HIS A 118 21.99 -7.54 16.41
CA HIS A 118 21.63 -8.55 17.40
C HIS A 118 20.15 -8.46 17.82
N LEU A 119 19.50 -7.32 17.60
CA LEU A 119 18.10 -7.09 17.95
C LEU A 119 17.15 -7.82 16.98
N ARG A 120 16.07 -8.37 17.52
CA ARG A 120 15.13 -9.27 16.82
C ARG A 120 13.67 -8.87 17.00
N ASP A 121 13.33 -8.22 18.11
CA ASP A 121 11.97 -7.73 18.39
C ASP A 121 12.01 -6.29 18.95
N ILE A 122 10.94 -5.54 18.69
CA ILE A 122 10.80 -4.15 19.13
C ILE A 122 10.89 -3.98 20.65
N SER A 123 10.52 -5.02 21.41
CA SER A 123 10.61 -5.03 22.88
C SER A 123 12.05 -5.01 23.42
N GLU A 124 13.05 -5.27 22.57
CA GLU A 124 14.46 -5.18 22.93
C GLU A 124 15.03 -3.76 22.79
N LEU A 125 14.28 -2.83 22.20
CA LEU A 125 14.68 -1.44 22.11
C LEU A 125 14.55 -0.73 23.47
N PRO A 126 15.43 0.23 23.78
CA PRO A 126 15.22 1.13 24.90
C PRO A 126 13.86 1.83 24.79
N GLU A 127 13.10 1.89 25.88
CA GLU A 127 11.77 2.52 25.89
C GLU A 127 11.80 3.95 25.35
N HIS A 128 12.86 4.71 25.66
CA HIS A 128 13.01 6.07 25.17
C HIS A 128 13.08 6.15 23.63
N THR A 129 13.67 5.15 22.96
CA THR A 129 13.70 5.10 21.49
C THR A 129 12.29 5.02 20.92
N LEU A 130 11.40 4.23 21.53
CA LEU A 130 9.99 4.16 21.10
C LEU A 130 9.26 5.47 21.35
N ASN A 131 9.54 6.13 22.48
CA ASN A 131 8.98 7.44 22.80
C ASN A 131 9.43 8.52 21.80
N GLU A 132 10.68 8.52 21.36
CA GLU A 132 11.20 9.43 20.34
C GLU A 132 10.54 9.19 18.97
N LEU A 133 10.41 7.93 18.55
CA LEU A 133 9.71 7.56 17.31
C LEU A 133 8.26 8.05 17.33
N GLN A 134 7.53 7.75 18.40
CA GLN A 134 6.14 8.18 18.56
C GLN A 134 6.01 9.70 18.53
N ARG A 135 6.82 10.40 19.34
CA ARG A 135 6.76 11.87 19.45
C ARG A 135 7.06 12.54 18.11
N PHE A 136 8.03 12.02 17.34
CA PHE A 136 8.34 12.56 16.02
C PHE A 136 7.12 12.55 15.09
N PHE A 137 6.42 11.42 14.95
CA PHE A 137 5.27 11.32 14.05
C PHE A 137 4.02 12.05 14.58
N GLU A 138 3.85 12.19 15.89
CA GLU A 138 2.81 13.05 16.45
C GLU A 138 3.07 14.54 16.14
N ASP A 139 4.35 14.96 16.09
CA ASP A 139 4.73 16.38 16.04
C ASP A 139 5.06 16.91 14.63
N TYR A 140 5.58 16.07 13.72
CA TYR A 140 6.20 16.53 12.45
C TYR A 140 5.24 17.27 11.51
N LYS A 141 3.94 17.02 11.63
CA LYS A 141 2.87 17.62 10.83
C LYS A 141 2.03 18.66 11.58
N ILE A 142 2.34 18.98 12.84
CA ILE A 142 1.56 19.95 13.65
C ILE A 142 1.48 21.32 12.98
N LEU A 143 2.62 21.86 12.51
CA LEU A 143 2.63 23.17 11.86
C LEU A 143 1.98 23.15 10.47
N GLU A 144 1.83 21.98 9.84
CA GLU A 144 1.01 21.79 8.64
C GLU A 144 -0.50 21.80 8.93
N LEU A 145 -0.90 21.97 10.19
CA LEU A 145 -2.28 21.90 10.68
C LEU A 145 -2.96 20.55 10.39
N LYS A 146 -2.15 19.47 10.34
CA LYS A 146 -2.63 18.10 10.17
C LYS A 146 -2.51 17.35 11.48
N LYS A 147 -3.39 16.36 11.66
CA LYS A 147 -3.44 15.52 12.86
C LYS A 147 -2.92 14.14 12.52
N VAL A 148 -1.92 13.71 13.29
CA VAL A 148 -1.39 12.35 13.29
C VAL A 148 -1.56 11.77 14.68
N ARG A 149 -1.89 10.48 14.76
CA ARG A 149 -1.99 9.76 16.03
C ARG A 149 -1.31 8.41 15.89
N ILE A 150 -0.40 8.12 16.81
CA ILE A 150 0.14 6.77 16.96
C ILE A 150 -0.82 5.97 17.84
N GLU A 151 -1.31 4.84 17.35
CA GLU A 151 -2.20 3.98 18.13
C GLU A 151 -1.43 3.07 19.07
N ARG A 152 -0.42 2.36 18.54
CA ARG A 152 0.40 1.41 19.29
C ARG A 152 1.58 0.90 18.47
N PHE A 153 2.59 0.43 19.19
CA PHE A 153 3.63 -0.42 18.65
C PHE A 153 3.25 -1.89 18.78
N ARG A 154 3.60 -2.69 17.79
CA ARG A 154 3.40 -4.15 17.74
C ARG A 154 4.72 -4.86 17.44
N GLY A 155 4.82 -6.12 17.84
CA GLY A 155 6.04 -6.92 17.73
C GLY A 155 6.35 -7.40 16.32
N ARG A 156 7.43 -8.16 16.17
CA ARG A 156 7.92 -8.68 14.88
C ARG A 156 6.84 -9.45 14.10
N ALA A 157 6.05 -10.28 14.78
CA ALA A 157 5.04 -11.11 14.13
C ALA A 157 4.00 -10.27 13.37
N ASP A 158 3.43 -9.26 14.04
CA ASP A 158 2.46 -8.35 13.40
C ASP A 158 3.09 -7.58 12.23
N ALA A 159 4.36 -7.20 12.35
CA ALA A 159 5.09 -6.51 11.28
C ALA A 159 5.24 -7.39 10.03
N LEU A 160 5.58 -8.67 10.21
CA LEU A 160 5.67 -9.62 9.11
C LEU A 160 4.30 -9.85 8.45
N ASP A 161 3.22 -9.92 9.23
CA ASP A 161 1.85 -10.04 8.68
C ASP A 161 1.48 -8.82 7.81
N VAL A 162 1.83 -7.60 8.24
CA VAL A 162 1.62 -6.36 7.47
C VAL A 162 2.41 -6.40 6.16
N ILE A 163 3.69 -6.79 6.22
CA ILE A 163 4.55 -6.90 5.03
C ILE A 163 4.01 -7.94 4.03
N GLN A 164 3.55 -9.10 4.52
CA GLN A 164 3.01 -10.14 3.63
C GLN A 164 1.71 -9.69 2.95
N LYS A 165 0.84 -8.97 3.65
CA LYS A 165 -0.38 -8.39 3.06
C LYS A 165 -0.05 -7.37 1.98
N SER A 166 0.95 -6.52 2.20
CA SER A 166 1.32 -5.49 1.23
C SER A 166 2.07 -6.07 0.02
N TYR A 167 2.82 -7.16 0.17
CA TYR A 167 3.31 -7.95 -0.98
C TYR A 167 2.16 -8.55 -1.79
N ALA A 168 1.20 -9.20 -1.13
CA ALA A 168 0.05 -9.80 -1.81
C ALA A 168 -0.77 -8.75 -2.58
N LEU A 169 -1.02 -7.59 -1.96
CA LEU A 169 -1.76 -6.51 -2.59
C LEU A 169 -1.00 -5.90 -3.78
N TYR A 170 0.33 -5.81 -3.70
CA TYR A 170 1.16 -5.41 -4.84
C TYR A 170 1.04 -6.40 -5.99
N ASP A 171 1.16 -7.70 -5.72
CA ASP A 171 1.07 -8.76 -6.73
C ASP A 171 -0.31 -8.80 -7.40
N GLU A 172 -1.39 -8.52 -6.66
CA GLU A 172 -2.73 -8.39 -7.19
C GLU A 172 -2.90 -7.14 -8.06
N THR A 173 -2.21 -6.06 -7.72
CA THR A 173 -2.40 -4.74 -8.36
C THR A 173 -1.48 -4.53 -9.56
N PHE A 174 -0.28 -5.12 -9.57
CA PHE A 174 0.75 -4.85 -10.57
C PHE A 174 1.22 -6.12 -11.27
N HIS A 175 1.62 -5.97 -12.53
CA HIS A 175 2.47 -6.92 -13.22
C HIS A 175 3.94 -6.65 -12.87
N ARG A 176 4.79 -7.64 -13.16
CA ARG A 176 6.24 -7.48 -13.03
C ARG A 176 6.70 -6.29 -13.89
N GLY A 177 7.37 -5.32 -13.27
CA GLY A 177 7.75 -4.05 -13.92
C GLY A 177 6.79 -2.87 -13.67
N GLY A 178 5.74 -3.04 -12.85
CA GLY A 178 4.92 -1.93 -12.34
C GLY A 178 3.71 -1.55 -13.19
N GLU A 179 3.41 -2.29 -14.26
CA GLU A 179 2.19 -2.07 -15.04
C GLU A 179 0.97 -2.49 -14.24
N ARG A 180 0.00 -1.58 -14.04
CA ARG A 180 -1.20 -1.87 -13.26
C ARG A 180 -2.06 -2.92 -13.96
N ARG A 181 -2.49 -3.95 -13.22
CA ARG A 181 -3.42 -4.96 -13.73
C ARG A 181 -4.76 -4.29 -14.00
N VAL A 182 -5.29 -4.49 -15.20
CA VAL A 182 -6.67 -4.09 -15.51
C VAL A 182 -7.59 -5.08 -14.79
N PRO A 183 -8.56 -4.63 -13.96
CA PRO A 183 -9.53 -5.54 -13.39
C PRO A 183 -10.27 -6.23 -14.54
N ILE A 184 -10.26 -7.56 -14.57
CA ILE A 184 -11.12 -8.32 -15.47
C ILE A 184 -12.55 -8.00 -15.05
N VAL A 185 -13.20 -7.08 -15.75
CA VAL A 185 -14.62 -6.86 -15.61
C VAL A 185 -15.27 -8.14 -16.13
N MET A 186 -15.72 -9.01 -15.23
CA MET A 186 -16.66 -10.06 -15.59
C MET A 186 -17.92 -9.32 -16.01
N GLU A 187 -18.14 -9.13 -17.32
CA GLU A 187 -19.44 -8.71 -17.82
C GLU A 187 -20.47 -9.73 -17.31
N GLU A 188 -21.32 -9.31 -16.37
CA GLU A 188 -22.50 -10.10 -16.06
C GLU A 188 -23.34 -10.17 -17.34
N GLU A 189 -23.41 -11.36 -17.94
CA GLU A 189 -24.39 -11.68 -18.98
C GLU A 189 -25.76 -11.16 -18.52
N PRO A 190 -26.44 -10.32 -19.31
CA PRO A 190 -27.67 -9.69 -18.86
C PRO A 190 -28.71 -10.77 -18.60
N VAL A 191 -29.11 -10.92 -17.33
CA VAL A 191 -30.25 -11.75 -16.95
C VAL A 191 -31.45 -11.26 -17.74
N GLY A 192 -31.84 -12.05 -18.74
CA GLY A 192 -32.96 -11.75 -19.62
C GLY A 192 -34.19 -11.41 -18.79
N ARG A 193 -34.65 -10.15 -18.88
CA ARG A 193 -35.87 -9.70 -18.19
C ARG A 193 -37.03 -10.63 -18.58
N ILE A 194 -37.58 -11.34 -17.60
CA ILE A 194 -38.83 -12.06 -17.76
C ILE A 194 -39.90 -11.03 -18.18
N PRO A 195 -40.55 -11.18 -19.35
CA PRO A 195 -41.52 -10.20 -19.82
C PRO A 195 -42.67 -10.07 -18.82
N SER A 196 -43.07 -8.82 -18.54
CA SER A 196 -44.17 -8.55 -17.64
C SER A 196 -45.45 -9.28 -18.08
N LYS A 197 -46.34 -9.55 -17.12
CA LYS A 197 -47.64 -10.20 -17.40
C LYS A 197 -48.43 -9.47 -18.50
N GLN A 198 -48.32 -8.14 -18.57
CA GLN A 198 -48.93 -7.32 -19.62
C GLN A 198 -48.29 -7.55 -21.01
N ALA A 199 -46.96 -7.68 -21.09
CA ALA A 199 -46.27 -7.97 -22.35
C ALA A 199 -46.65 -9.36 -22.91
N ARG A 200 -46.83 -10.36 -22.03
CA ARG A 200 -47.30 -11.71 -22.41
C ARG A 200 -48.74 -11.69 -22.93
N ILE A 201 -49.61 -10.91 -22.31
CA ILE A 201 -51.01 -10.77 -22.75
C ILE A 201 -51.11 -10.05 -24.11
N ALA A 202 -50.28 -9.03 -24.35
CA ALA A 202 -50.23 -8.33 -25.64
C ALA A 202 -49.74 -9.23 -26.78
N ALA A 203 -48.73 -10.08 -26.53
CA ALA A 203 -48.24 -11.05 -27.50
C ALA A 203 -49.29 -12.12 -27.84
N ALA A 204 -50.01 -12.65 -26.83
CA ALA A 204 -51.08 -13.62 -27.05
C ALA A 204 -52.26 -13.03 -27.85
N LYS A 205 -52.61 -11.75 -27.62
CA LYS A 205 -53.65 -11.06 -28.40
C LYS A 205 -53.25 -10.84 -29.86
N ARG A 206 -51.98 -10.55 -30.14
CA ARG A 206 -51.47 -10.42 -31.52
C ARG A 206 -51.49 -11.75 -32.26
N ALA A 207 -51.15 -12.86 -31.60
CA ALA A 207 -51.21 -14.19 -32.20
C ALA A 207 -52.65 -14.63 -32.52
N ALA A 208 -53.61 -14.33 -31.63
CA ALA A 208 -55.02 -14.66 -31.84
C ALA A 208 -55.66 -13.87 -33.00
N ALA A 209 -55.28 -12.61 -33.20
CA ALA A 209 -55.79 -11.78 -34.30
C ALA A 209 -55.31 -12.26 -35.68
N HIS A 210 -54.21 -13.01 -35.75
CA HIS A 210 -53.68 -13.55 -37.00
C HIS A 210 -54.38 -14.84 -37.46
N LEU A 211 -55.15 -15.49 -36.56
CA LEU A 211 -55.86 -16.74 -36.83
C LEU A 211 -57.27 -16.52 -37.38
N THR A 212 -57.83 -15.31 -37.31
CA THR A 212 -59.20 -15.02 -37.77
C THR A 212 -59.29 -14.50 -39.21
N ASP A 213 -58.17 -14.33 -39.92
CA ASP A 213 -58.12 -13.71 -41.26
C ASP A 213 -57.91 -14.73 -42.41
N GLN A 214 -57.87 -16.04 -42.11
CA GLN A 214 -57.63 -17.08 -43.12
C GLN A 214 -58.86 -17.87 -43.58
N ASP A 215 -60.04 -17.66 -42.99
CA ASP A 215 -61.27 -18.39 -43.35
C ASP A 215 -62.33 -17.49 -43.99
N SER A 216 -62.03 -16.94 -45.18
CA SER A 216 -63.08 -16.56 -46.14
C SER A 216 -62.52 -16.39 -47.55
N ASN A 217 -62.46 -17.49 -48.29
CA ASN A 217 -62.52 -17.47 -49.75
C ASN A 217 -63.71 -18.33 -50.18
N PRO A 218 -64.59 -17.84 -51.05
CA PRO A 218 -64.92 -18.69 -52.20
C PRO A 218 -65.03 -17.91 -53.53
N GLN A 219 -64.27 -18.40 -54.51
CA GLN A 219 -64.59 -18.66 -55.92
C GLN A 219 -65.66 -17.80 -56.62
N LEU A 220 -65.24 -17.08 -57.68
CA LEU A 220 -65.67 -17.27 -59.09
C LEU A 220 -64.81 -16.41 -60.03
#